data_AF-A0A9J6ZEE9-F1
#
_entry.id   AF-A0A9J6ZEE9-F1
#
_cell.length_a   1.000
_cell.length_b   1.000
_cell.length_c   1.000
_cell.angle_alpha   90.00
_cell.angle_beta   90.00
_cell.angle_gamma   90.00
#
_symmetry.space_group_name_H-M   'P 1'
#
loop_
_entity.id
_entity.type
_entity.pdbx_description
1 polymer ?
#
loop_
_entity_poly.entity_id
_entity_poly.type
_entity_poly.pdbx_seq_one_letter_code
_entity_poly.pdbx_strand_id
1 'polypeptide(L)'
;MDMKTLTYMKERVEKAEELVKLINNLKEKIAIVKSDRLKNIKIQFDSSDFATSEWGSKRVSLLHANIEAHMINAFIDATEEEIAILEKELAEL
;
A
#
# COMPACT_ATOMS: atom_id res chain seq x y z
N MET A 1 29.45 -18.75 20.64
CA MET A 1 28.57 -18.70 19.46
C MET A 1 29.41 -19.08 18.26
N ASP A 2 28.95 -20.01 17.42
CA ASP A 2 29.68 -20.35 16.20
C ASP A 2 29.41 -19.31 15.10
N MET A 3 30.30 -19.23 14.10
CA MET A 3 30.19 -18.26 13.01
C MET A 3 28.90 -18.46 12.19
N LYS A 4 28.41 -19.70 12.07
CA LYS A 4 27.18 -20.03 11.33
C LYS A 4 25.94 -19.47 12.01
N THR A 5 25.88 -19.53 13.34
CA THR A 5 24.80 -18.96 14.15
C THR A 5 24.76 -17.45 13.98
N LEU A 6 25.91 -16.78 13.97
CA LEU A 6 25.98 -15.33 13.75
C LEU A 6 25.49 -14.93 12.36
N THR A 7 25.88 -15.66 11.30
CA THR A 7 25.39 -15.41 9.94
C THR A 7 23.88 -15.62 9.84
N TYR A 8 23.35 -16.71 10.40
CA TYR A 8 21.92 -17.00 10.41
C TYR A 8 21.11 -15.92 11.15
N MET A 9 21.59 -15.47 12.30
CA MET A 9 20.95 -14.37 13.04
C MET A 9 21.00 -13.06 12.26
N LYS A 10 22.09 -12.79 11.56
CA LYS A 10 22.25 -11.58 10.73
C LYS A 10 21.26 -11.57 9.57
N GLU A 11 21.14 -12.66 8.81
CA GLU A 11 20.20 -12.78 7.70
C GLU A 11 18.74 -12.60 8.15
N ARG A 12 18.40 -13.13 9.33
CA ARG A 12 17.07 -12.94 9.91
C ARG A 12 16.77 -11.51 10.32
N VAL A 13 17.76 -10.81 10.87
CA VAL A 13 17.62 -9.39 11.22
C VAL A 13 17.45 -8.55 9.95
N GLU A 14 18.25 -8.80 8.91
CA GLU A 14 18.13 -8.10 7.63
C GLU A 14 16.74 -8.32 7.02
N LYS A 15 16.24 -9.56 6.99
CA LYS A 15 14.89 -9.85 6.49
C LYS A 15 13.79 -9.18 7.32
N ALA A 16 13.93 -9.16 8.65
CA ALA A 16 12.98 -8.48 9.53
C ALA A 16 12.94 -6.96 9.28
N GLU A 17 14.10 -6.33 9.08
CA GLU A 17 14.20 -4.90 8.76
C GLU A 17 13.51 -4.56 7.42
N GLU A 18 13.69 -5.39 6.40
CA GLU A 18 13.04 -5.24 5.11
C GLU A 18 11.51 -5.34 5.22
N LEU A 19 11.00 -6.34 5.95
CA LEU A 19 9.56 -6.51 6.18
C LEU A 19 8.97 -5.32 6.93
N VAL A 20 9.62 -4.85 8.00
CA VAL A 20 9.17 -3.67 8.76
C VAL A 20 9.12 -2.44 7.86
N LYS A 21 10.13 -2.24 7.01
CA LYS A 21 10.16 -1.13 6.06
C LYS A 21 9.00 -1.21 5.06
N LEU A 22 8.70 -2.40 4.55
CA LEU A 22 7.59 -2.62 3.62
C LEU A 22 6.23 -2.33 4.30
N ILE A 23 6.01 -2.86 5.50
CA ILE A 23 4.80 -2.63 6.30
C ILE A 23 4.60 -1.13 6.53
N ASN A 24 5.65 -0.41 6.94
CA ASN A 24 5.57 1.03 7.19
C ASN A 24 5.22 1.82 5.91
N ASN A 25 5.80 1.46 4.77
CA ASN A 25 5.45 2.08 3.48
C ASN A 25 3.98 1.84 3.10
N LEU A 26 3.44 0.64 3.34
CA LEU A 26 2.03 0.33 3.07
C LEU A 26 1.09 1.12 4.01
N LYS A 27 1.45 1.21 5.30
CA LYS A 27 0.72 2.03 6.28
C LYS A 27 0.71 3.50 5.90
N GLU A 28 1.83 4.04 5.41
CA GLU A 28 1.91 5.41 4.92
C GLU A 28 1.03 5.64 3.69
N LYS A 29 1.01 4.70 2.74
CA LYS A 29 0.10 4.76 1.58
C LYS A 29 -1.37 4.80 1.99
N ILE A 30 -1.79 3.93 2.92
CA ILE A 30 -3.16 3.97 3.47
C ILE A 30 -3.44 5.33 4.13
N ALA A 31 -2.50 5.86 4.91
CA ALA A 31 -2.66 7.15 5.58
C ALA A 31 -2.84 8.30 4.56
N ILE A 32 -2.12 8.28 3.45
CA ILE A 32 -2.28 9.25 2.36
C ILE A 32 -3.68 9.13 1.73
N VAL A 33 -4.12 7.91 1.42
CA VAL A 33 -5.42 7.66 0.80
C VAL A 33 -6.60 8.02 1.70
N LYS A 34 -6.48 7.78 3.02
CA LYS A 34 -7.51 8.15 4.02
C LYS A 34 -7.48 9.65 4.37
N SER A 35 -6.51 10.42 3.86
CA SER A 35 -6.40 11.86 4.14
C SER A 35 -7.01 12.72 3.04
N ASP A 36 -7.26 13.99 3.36
CA ASP A 36 -7.67 15.02 2.40
C ASP A 36 -6.61 15.33 1.32
N ARG A 37 -5.46 14.65 1.35
CA ARG A 37 -4.38 14.82 0.37
C ARG A 37 -4.52 13.94 -0.86
N LEU A 38 -5.48 13.02 -0.88
CA LEU A 38 -5.77 12.22 -2.06
C LEU A 38 -6.33 13.13 -3.17
N LYS A 39 -5.61 13.23 -4.28
CA LYS A 39 -5.92 14.19 -5.35
C LYS A 39 -6.80 13.61 -6.44
N ASN A 40 -6.49 12.42 -6.91
CA ASN A 40 -7.20 11.72 -7.98
C ASN A 40 -6.81 10.24 -8.02
N ILE A 41 -7.63 9.44 -8.69
CA ILE A 41 -7.31 8.06 -9.05
C ILE A 41 -6.98 8.02 -10.54
N LYS A 42 -5.84 7.42 -10.87
CA LYS A 42 -5.39 7.21 -12.23
C LYS A 42 -5.32 5.71 -12.50
N ILE A 43 -6.03 5.26 -13.52
CA ILE A 43 -5.97 3.88 -13.98
C ILE A 43 -5.06 3.86 -15.20
N GLN A 44 -4.04 3.01 -15.14
CA GLN A 44 -3.17 2.73 -16.28
C GLN A 44 -3.59 1.40 -16.89
N PHE A 45 -3.95 1.42 -18.17
CA PHE A 45 -4.31 0.22 -18.93
C PHE A 45 -3.41 0.13 -20.16
N ASP A 46 -2.51 -0.85 -20.17
CA ASP A 46 -1.44 -1.02 -21.16
C ASP A 46 -0.59 0.25 -21.35
N SER A 47 -0.90 1.03 -22.40
CA SER A 47 -0.25 2.28 -22.82
C SER A 47 -1.19 3.49 -22.75
N SER A 48 -2.42 3.28 -22.27
CA SER A 48 -3.45 4.30 -22.13
C SER A 48 -3.68 4.62 -20.66
N ASP A 49 -3.76 5.91 -20.37
CA ASP A 49 -4.03 6.41 -19.03
C ASP A 49 -5.39 7.09 -19.04
N PHE A 50 -6.26 6.74 -18.09
CA PHE A 50 -7.43 7.56 -17.81
C PHE A 50 -7.52 7.89 -16.32
N ALA A 51 -7.96 9.10 -16.03
CA ALA A 51 -8.19 9.58 -14.68
C ALA A 51 -9.69 9.64 -14.43
N THR A 52 -10.13 9.18 -13.26
CA THR A 52 -11.55 9.24 -12.87
C THR A 52 -11.95 10.64 -12.40
N SER A 53 -10.97 11.44 -11.97
CA SER A 53 -11.12 12.86 -11.63
C SER A 53 -10.05 13.72 -12.31
N GLU A 54 -10.49 14.79 -12.96
CA GLU A 54 -9.60 15.84 -13.47
C GLU A 54 -9.23 16.80 -12.34
N TRP A 55 -7.93 17.13 -12.27
CA TRP A 55 -7.40 18.02 -11.26
C TRP A 55 -8.00 19.43 -11.41
N GLY A 56 -8.68 19.92 -10.37
CA GLY A 56 -9.33 21.24 -10.38
C GLY A 56 -10.81 21.24 -10.81
N SER A 57 -11.42 20.08 -11.08
CA SER A 57 -12.87 20.02 -11.30
C SER A 57 -13.63 20.30 -10.00
N LYS A 58 -14.56 21.26 -10.04
CA LYS A 58 -15.42 21.60 -8.89
C LYS A 58 -16.54 20.58 -8.64
N ARG A 59 -16.83 19.70 -9.61
CA ARG A 59 -17.90 18.71 -9.52
C ARG A 59 -17.49 17.43 -10.24
N VAL A 60 -17.28 16.39 -9.45
CA VAL A 60 -17.21 15.00 -9.94
C VAL A 60 -18.65 14.53 -10.16
N SER A 61 -18.94 13.86 -11.28
CA SER A 61 -20.28 13.29 -11.45
C SER A 61 -20.51 12.18 -10.43
N LEU A 62 -21.76 11.96 -10.02
CA LEU A 62 -22.08 10.93 -9.02
C LEU A 62 -21.53 9.54 -9.40
N LEU A 63 -21.55 9.23 -10.70
CA LEU A 63 -20.97 7.99 -11.23
C LEU A 63 -19.46 7.89 -10.93
N HIS A 64 -18.70 8.94 -11.25
CA HIS A 64 -17.25 8.96 -11.03
C HIS A 64 -16.92 8.94 -9.53
N ALA A 65 -17.67 9.66 -8.70
CA ALA A 65 -17.48 9.65 -7.25
C ALA A 65 -17.71 8.26 -6.64
N ASN A 66 -18.74 7.54 -7.10
CA ASN A 66 -18.99 6.17 -6.66
C ASN A 66 -17.87 5.21 -7.10
N ILE A 67 -17.41 5.33 -8.34
CA ILE A 67 -16.29 4.52 -8.84
C ILE A 67 -15.03 4.78 -8.00
N GLU A 68 -14.72 6.05 -7.73
CA GLU A 68 -13.58 6.43 -6.91
C GLU A 68 -13.66 5.87 -5.49
N ALA A 69 -14.83 6.00 -4.84
CA ALA A 69 -15.04 5.44 -3.51
C ALA A 69 -14.83 3.92 -3.50
N HIS A 70 -15.36 3.19 -4.48
CA HIS A 70 -15.15 1.74 -4.60
C HIS A 70 -13.68 1.39 -4.78
N MET A 71 -12.97 2.11 -5.63
CA MET A 71 -11.55 1.87 -5.87
C MET A 71 -10.68 2.18 -4.66
N ILE A 72 -10.97 3.27 -3.94
CA ILE A 72 -10.28 3.64 -2.70
C ILE A 72 -10.48 2.55 -1.66
N ASN A 73 -11.72 2.11 -1.46
CA ASN A 73 -12.02 1.06 -0.49
C ASN A 73 -11.32 -0.25 -0.86
N ALA A 74 -11.40 -0.68 -2.13
CA ALA A 74 -10.72 -1.89 -2.59
C ALA A 74 -9.20 -1.81 -2.41
N PHE A 75 -8.58 -0.64 -2.64
CA PHE A 75 -7.16 -0.42 -2.39
C PHE A 75 -6.82 -0.52 -0.90
N ILE A 76 -7.64 0.09 -0.03
CA ILE A 76 -7.46 0.02 1.43
C ILE A 76 -7.56 -1.43 1.90
N ASP A 77 -8.62 -2.14 1.53
CA ASP A 77 -8.87 -3.52 1.95
C ASP A 77 -7.71 -4.44 1.53
N ALA A 78 -7.29 -4.38 0.26
CA ALA A 78 -6.18 -5.19 -0.25
C ALA A 78 -4.85 -4.84 0.43
N THR A 79 -4.62 -3.57 0.74
CA THR A 79 -3.39 -3.14 1.42
C THR A 79 -3.38 -3.55 2.89
N GLU A 80 -4.53 -3.51 3.57
CA GLU A 80 -4.68 -3.98 4.96
C GLU A 80 -4.48 -5.50 5.06
N GLU A 81 -4.99 -6.26 4.09
CA GLU A 81 -4.75 -7.71 3.99
C GLU A 81 -3.25 -8.01 3.77
N GLU A 82 -2.60 -7.32 2.85
CA GLU A 82 -1.15 -7.47 2.60
C GLU A 82 -0.32 -7.16 3.86
N ILE A 83 -0.67 -6.09 4.60
CA ILE A 83 -0.01 -5.78 5.87
C ILE A 83 -0.18 -6.93 6.86
N ALA A 84 -1.37 -7.52 6.98
CA ALA A 84 -1.61 -8.64 7.90
C ALA A 84 -0.77 -9.87 7.54
N ILE A 85 -0.60 -10.15 6.24
CA ILE A 85 0.27 -11.24 5.75
C ILE A 85 1.73 -10.97 6.15
N LEU A 86 2.23 -9.76 5.92
CA LEU A 86 3.61 -9.38 6.24
C LEU A 86 3.89 -9.35 7.75
N GLU A 87 2.93 -8.89 8.56
CA GLU A 87 3.03 -8.91 10.03
C GLU A 87 3.09 -10.36 10.55
N LYS A 88 2.35 -11.27 9.93
CA LYS A 88 2.43 -12.70 10.23
C LYS A 88 3.78 -13.29 9.84
N GLU A 89 4.30 -12.97 8.66
CA GLU A 89 5.64 -13.42 8.24
C GLU A 89 6.74 -12.91 9.18
N LEU A 90 6.62 -11.66 9.65
CA LEU A 90 7.55 -11.08 10.62
C LEU A 90 7.48 -11.78 11.99
N ALA A 91 6.29 -12.22 12.42
CA ALA A 91 6.12 -12.96 13.68
C ALA A 91 6.64 -14.40 13.62
N GLU A 92 6.67 -14.99 12.42
CA GLU A 92 7.15 -16.35 12.15
C GLU A 92 8.66 -16.41 11.86
N LEU A 93 9.30 -15.27 11.57
CA LEU A 93 10.75 -15.12 11.59
C LEU A 93 11.23 -15.43 13.00
#